data_AF-G2YKD2-F1
#
_entry.id   AF-G2YKD2-F1
#
_cell.length_a   1.000
_cell.length_b   1.000
_cell.length_c   1.000
_cell.angle_alpha   90.00
_cell.angle_beta   90.00
_cell.angle_gamma   90.00
#
_symmetry.space_group_name_H-M   'P 1'
#
loop_
_entity.id
_entity.type
_entity.pdbx_description
1 polymer ?
#
loop_
_entity_poly.entity_id
_entity_poly.type
_entity_poly.pdbx_seq_one_letter_code
_entity_poly.pdbx_strand_id
1 'polypeptide(L)'
;MYSKILGSTALIGLAQIATAATTTGAYTDANTGIEFQQYQDSSIGYSFGIAVPENPTTDFIGQLVVPLASGAGWGALSMGAGMTNKLLFVAWPNGKEIQSSFRYATGYSNPDVYTASTVAALPIANGTFINSTHLSYTFVCQSCVIGGTTTFDASSVLATLGYAVSSSTPTTPSSSGSALSYHDVGANIYNLNLTAAKSAQYSTWASWASAATTPSGGNSTTGSGSNSTIPAPTTLNSTYDVIVVGGGASGIIAAERIAESGVSVLLIERGPANTVALGSTQGLSWNDTLTPYDVPALGSSLASITGTKFCSDTASTAGCLLGGSSSINGLNFIHPAAHDFERWPTGWDWDSVSEAADRLYSRNPGTTQPSADGKHYDDLAYTTWSAYLGQQGWSEVDSIESPNEKHAVFSRPAWSISNHLRAGPARTYMPFAEQLDNFELKLETTVIQVLRNGSTITGVLTQATDGSRQIINLNAKGKVVLASGALSSPRILWNSGIGRSDALNIVKSGTSGVTLPDSSEWIDLPVGHNLKDHAQVPLQFTTSPAYKAFDYTGLATSPLNECTCGPQSMVLTV
;
A
#
# COMPACT_ATOMS: atom_id res chain seq x y z
N MET A 1 8.93 -2.73 -46.69
CA MET A 1 8.51 -1.39 -46.24
C MET A 1 8.06 -1.51 -44.80
N TYR A 2 8.88 -0.99 -43.89
CA TYR A 2 8.54 -0.86 -42.48
C TYR A 2 7.43 0.18 -42.33
N SER A 3 6.36 -0.13 -41.60
CA SER A 3 5.54 0.90 -40.97
C SER A 3 5.45 0.59 -39.49
N LYS A 4 6.25 1.33 -38.72
CA LYS A 4 6.14 1.45 -37.26
C LYS A 4 5.00 2.43 -37.00
N ILE A 5 4.02 2.04 -36.19
CA ILE A 5 3.22 3.01 -35.43
C ILE A 5 3.44 2.71 -33.95
N LEU A 6 4.09 3.67 -33.32
CA LEU A 6 4.42 3.79 -31.90
C LEU A 6 3.20 4.26 -31.11
N GLY A 7 3.15 3.88 -29.83
CA GLY A 7 2.61 4.71 -28.77
C GLY A 7 1.20 4.34 -28.31
N SER A 8 1.09 3.38 -27.41
CA SER A 8 -0.11 3.18 -26.59
C SER A 8 0.24 3.55 -25.15
N THR A 9 -0.06 4.79 -24.78
CA THR A 9 -0.05 5.27 -23.39
C THR A 9 -1.12 4.51 -22.59
N ALA A 10 -0.68 3.77 -21.58
CA ALA A 10 -1.54 3.21 -20.55
C ALA A 10 -2.13 4.35 -19.71
N LEU A 11 -3.37 4.74 -20.01
CA LEU A 11 -4.27 5.25 -18.99
C LEU A 11 -4.91 4.01 -18.36
N ILE A 12 -4.90 3.84 -17.04
CA ILE A 12 -5.99 4.24 -16.13
C ILE A 12 -5.55 4.00 -14.67
N GLY A 13 -5.98 4.92 -13.79
CA GLY A 13 -6.02 4.79 -12.33
C GLY A 13 -6.62 6.03 -11.67
N LEU A 14 -7.64 6.64 -12.29
CA LEU A 14 -8.38 7.79 -11.76
C LEU A 14 -9.65 7.29 -11.07
N ALA A 15 -9.52 6.84 -9.82
CA ALA A 15 -10.65 6.80 -8.90
C ALA A 15 -10.67 8.11 -8.10
N GLN A 16 -11.14 9.17 -8.76
CA GLN A 16 -11.87 10.35 -8.27
C GLN A 16 -11.97 11.34 -9.44
N ILE A 17 -12.98 11.18 -10.31
CA ILE A 17 -13.55 12.33 -11.01
C ILE A 17 -14.87 12.62 -10.29
N ALA A 18 -14.76 13.32 -9.17
CA ALA A 18 -15.71 14.38 -8.94
C ALA A 18 -15.41 15.42 -10.01
N THR A 19 -16.34 15.68 -10.93
CA THR A 19 -16.36 16.97 -11.61
C THR A 19 -16.68 18.04 -10.56
N ALA A 20 -15.66 18.44 -9.82
CA ALA A 20 -15.49 19.81 -9.42
C ALA A 20 -14.16 20.23 -10.02
N ALA A 21 -14.21 21.08 -11.05
CA ALA A 21 -13.08 21.95 -11.33
C ALA A 21 -12.87 22.81 -10.07
N THR A 22 -12.16 22.31 -9.06
CA THR A 22 -11.66 23.13 -7.97
C THR A 22 -10.52 23.94 -8.54
N THR A 23 -10.88 25.05 -9.17
CA THR A 23 -9.95 26.06 -9.62
C THR A 23 -9.26 26.64 -8.39
N THR A 24 -7.93 26.69 -8.42
CA THR A 24 -7.12 27.37 -7.41
C THR A 24 -7.49 28.83 -7.28
N GLY A 25 -7.34 29.37 -6.08
CA GLY A 25 -7.59 30.78 -5.77
C GLY A 25 -6.30 31.53 -5.48
N ALA A 26 -6.36 32.86 -5.60
CA ALA A 26 -5.27 33.72 -5.15
C ALA A 26 -5.11 33.62 -3.63
N TYR A 27 -3.86 33.46 -3.19
CA TYR A 27 -3.50 33.36 -1.78
C TYR A 27 -2.22 34.15 -1.53
N THR A 28 -2.20 34.97 -0.48
CA THR A 28 -0.98 35.66 -0.05
C THR A 28 -0.50 35.03 1.25
N ASP A 29 0.72 34.49 1.24
CA ASP A 29 1.32 33.91 2.44
C ASP A 29 1.61 35.01 3.47
N ALA A 30 1.09 34.86 4.68
CA ALA A 30 1.19 35.89 5.71
C ALA A 30 2.62 36.09 6.24
N ASN A 31 3.49 35.09 6.13
CA ASN A 31 4.85 35.16 6.67
C ASN A 31 5.85 35.76 5.68
N THR A 32 5.71 35.44 4.39
CA THR A 32 6.62 35.87 3.33
C THR A 32 6.05 37.04 2.50
N GLY A 33 4.73 37.20 2.46
CA GLY A 33 4.05 38.13 1.56
C GLY A 33 4.03 37.68 0.09
N ILE A 34 4.41 36.43 -0.20
CA ILE A 34 4.39 35.89 -1.57
C ILE A 34 2.94 35.63 -1.97
N GLU A 35 2.58 36.06 -3.17
CA GLU A 35 1.28 35.78 -3.77
C GLU A 35 1.38 34.51 -4.62
N PHE A 36 0.54 33.54 -4.30
CA PHE A 36 0.43 32.25 -4.95
C PHE A 36 -0.93 32.10 -5.61
N GLN A 37 -1.01 31.23 -6.61
CA GLN A 37 -2.23 30.47 -6.86
C GLN A 37 -2.20 29.20 -6.05
N GLN A 38 -3.21 28.99 -5.21
CA GLN A 38 -3.22 27.92 -4.23
C GLN A 38 -4.41 26.98 -4.42
N TYR A 39 -4.12 25.69 -4.34
CA TYR A 39 -5.10 24.65 -4.07
C TYR A 39 -5.11 24.34 -2.58
N GLN A 40 -6.30 24.14 -2.02
CA GLN A 40 -6.48 23.75 -0.62
C GLN A 40 -7.44 22.57 -0.55
N ASP A 41 -7.05 21.54 0.21
CA ASP A 41 -7.94 20.49 0.67
C ASP A 41 -8.27 20.75 2.15
N SER A 42 -9.36 21.47 2.38
CA SER A 42 -9.80 21.86 3.72
C SER A 42 -10.24 20.68 4.59
N SER A 43 -10.51 19.51 4.01
CA SER A 43 -10.93 18.33 4.78
C SER A 43 -9.79 17.74 5.60
N ILE A 44 -8.55 17.91 5.12
CA ILE A 44 -7.35 17.38 5.78
C ILE A 44 -6.36 18.48 6.17
N GLY A 45 -6.53 19.73 5.71
CA GLY A 45 -5.62 20.83 6.00
C GLY A 45 -4.35 20.84 5.13
N TYR A 46 -4.39 20.18 3.97
CA TYR A 46 -3.33 20.24 2.95
C TYR A 46 -3.50 21.49 2.08
N SER A 47 -2.40 22.12 1.69
CA SER A 47 -2.42 23.08 0.58
C SER A 47 -1.12 23.09 -0.22
N PHE A 48 -1.24 23.48 -1.49
CA PHE A 48 -0.10 23.77 -2.35
C PHE A 48 -0.31 25.07 -3.12
N GLY A 49 0.59 26.02 -2.91
CA GLY A 49 0.67 27.28 -3.65
C GLY A 49 1.79 27.26 -4.67
N ILE A 50 1.59 27.90 -5.84
CA ILE A 50 2.65 28.11 -6.83
C ILE A 50 2.66 29.55 -7.35
N ALA A 51 3.86 30.07 -7.56
CA ALA A 51 4.12 31.33 -8.25
C ALA A 51 5.20 31.09 -9.33
N VAL A 52 4.98 31.63 -10.52
CA VAL A 52 5.86 31.46 -11.68
C VAL A 52 6.28 32.83 -12.25
N PRO A 53 7.41 32.94 -12.95
CA PRO A 53 7.75 34.20 -13.63
C PRO A 53 6.75 34.48 -14.76
N GLU A 54 6.69 35.74 -15.24
CA GLU A 54 5.80 36.13 -16.34
C GLU A 54 6.00 35.29 -17.61
N ASN A 55 7.25 34.84 -17.81
CA ASN A 55 7.67 33.92 -18.85
C ASN A 55 8.21 32.63 -18.18
N PRO A 56 7.33 31.69 -17.79
CA PRO A 56 7.72 30.44 -17.15
C PRO A 56 8.68 29.64 -18.02
N THR A 57 9.75 29.16 -17.40
CA THR A 57 10.71 28.23 -18.02
C THR A 57 10.75 26.95 -17.20
N THR A 58 11.79 26.76 -16.40
CA THR A 58 12.06 25.51 -15.68
C THR A 58 11.81 25.62 -14.18
N ASP A 59 11.62 26.84 -13.67
CA ASP A 59 11.64 27.14 -12.23
C ASP A 59 10.29 27.71 -11.77
N PHE A 60 9.94 27.43 -10.51
CA PHE A 60 8.80 28.03 -9.84
C PHE A 60 9.05 28.18 -8.33
N ILE A 61 8.26 29.00 -7.65
CA ILE A 61 8.21 29.03 -6.18
C ILE A 61 7.00 28.21 -5.74
N GLY A 62 7.22 27.18 -4.93
CA GLY A 62 6.18 26.36 -4.34
C GLY A 62 6.03 26.63 -2.84
N GLN A 63 4.81 26.54 -2.32
CA GLN A 63 4.56 26.42 -0.89
C GLN A 63 3.76 25.15 -0.64
N LEU A 64 4.36 24.21 0.08
CA LEU A 64 3.73 22.96 0.49
C LEU A 64 3.36 23.04 1.97
N VAL A 65 2.07 23.00 2.28
CA VAL A 65 1.56 22.95 3.66
C VAL A 65 0.98 21.57 3.92
N VAL A 66 1.50 20.89 4.93
CA VAL A 66 1.14 19.50 5.25
C VAL A 66 0.64 19.41 6.70
N PRO A 67 -0.55 18.85 6.93
CA PRO A 67 -1.06 18.63 8.28
C PRO A 67 -0.19 17.60 9.01
N LEU A 68 0.00 17.79 10.33
CA LEU A 68 0.76 16.88 11.17
C LEU A 68 -0.14 16.26 12.24
N ALA A 69 -0.03 14.95 12.41
CA ALA A 69 -0.67 14.22 13.49
C ALA A 69 0.27 14.15 14.69
N SER A 70 0.04 14.99 15.71
CA SER A 70 0.92 15.08 16.89
C SER A 70 2.40 15.34 16.55
N GLY A 71 2.65 16.17 15.53
CA GLY A 71 3.99 16.48 15.04
C GLY A 71 4.61 15.42 14.12
N ALA A 72 3.89 14.33 13.81
CA ALA A 72 4.30 13.29 12.88
C ALA A 72 3.57 13.40 11.54
N GLY A 73 4.19 12.87 10.49
CA GLY A 73 3.61 12.80 9.14
C GLY A 73 4.56 13.23 8.04
N TRP A 74 4.12 13.04 6.80
CA TRP A 74 4.78 13.55 5.60
C TRP A 74 3.74 13.96 4.56
N GLY A 75 4.11 14.87 3.67
CA GLY A 75 3.26 15.28 2.56
C GLY A 75 4.05 15.43 1.28
N ALA A 76 3.38 15.21 0.17
CA ALA A 76 3.97 15.20 -1.16
C ALA A 76 3.14 15.99 -2.16
N LEU A 77 3.86 16.63 -3.07
CA LEU A 77 3.38 17.14 -4.34
C LEU A 77 3.79 16.16 -5.44
N SER A 78 2.85 15.80 -6.31
CA SER A 78 3.16 15.29 -7.65
C SER A 78 3.06 16.41 -8.67
N MET A 79 4.12 16.60 -9.45
CA MET A 79 4.18 17.63 -10.50
C MET A 79 3.45 17.21 -11.80
N GLY A 80 2.47 16.31 -11.69
CA GLY A 80 1.57 15.92 -12.74
C GLY A 80 0.37 15.15 -12.19
N ALA A 81 -0.48 14.61 -13.07
CA ALA A 81 -1.57 13.73 -12.66
C ALA A 81 -1.01 12.39 -12.14
N GLY A 82 -1.34 12.04 -10.90
CA GLY A 82 -0.96 10.77 -10.27
C GLY A 82 0.51 10.69 -9.83
N MET A 83 0.93 9.56 -9.26
CA MET A 83 2.27 9.36 -8.71
C MET A 83 3.29 8.84 -9.75
N THR A 84 2.85 7.96 -10.65
CA THR A 84 3.75 7.23 -11.54
C THR A 84 4.24 8.08 -12.71
N ASN A 85 5.53 7.92 -13.02
CA ASN A 85 6.27 8.63 -14.04
C ASN A 85 6.28 10.15 -13.84
N LYS A 86 6.02 10.63 -12.62
CA LYS A 86 6.04 12.05 -12.25
C LYS A 86 7.19 12.38 -11.33
N LEU A 87 7.71 13.60 -11.46
CA LEU A 87 8.57 14.17 -10.43
C LEU A 87 7.72 14.46 -9.20
N LEU A 88 8.10 13.85 -8.09
CA LEU A 88 7.45 14.03 -6.80
C LEU A 88 8.35 14.88 -5.91
N PHE A 89 7.77 15.76 -5.12
CA PHE A 89 8.46 16.48 -4.07
C PHE A 89 7.81 16.16 -2.74
N VAL A 90 8.58 15.64 -1.79
CA VAL A 90 8.09 15.17 -0.49
C VAL A 90 8.78 15.92 0.63
N ALA A 91 8.05 16.28 1.68
CA ALA A 91 8.58 16.95 2.86
C ALA A 91 8.00 16.35 4.16
N TRP A 92 8.82 16.30 5.21
CA TRP A 92 8.44 15.80 6.54
C TRP A 92 9.28 16.40 7.67
N PRO A 93 8.79 16.36 8.92
CA PRO A 93 9.58 16.79 10.07
C PRO A 93 10.76 15.86 10.38
N ASN A 94 11.94 16.43 10.59
CA ASN A 94 13.11 15.81 11.19
C ASN A 94 13.47 16.59 12.47
N GLY A 95 12.77 16.27 13.56
CA GLY A 95 12.83 17.09 14.78
C GLY A 95 12.23 18.47 14.54
N LYS A 96 13.05 19.52 14.64
CA LYS A 96 12.63 20.92 14.38
C LYS A 96 12.96 21.39 12.96
N GLU A 97 13.66 20.57 12.18
CA GLU A 97 14.01 20.86 10.79
C GLU A 97 13.03 20.15 9.84
N ILE A 98 12.90 20.65 8.61
CA ILE A 98 12.13 19.96 7.57
C ILE A 98 13.11 19.25 6.65
N GLN A 99 12.95 17.93 6.55
CA GLN A 99 13.61 17.15 5.52
C GLN A 99 12.74 17.15 4.26
N SER A 100 13.35 17.35 3.11
CA SER A 100 12.69 17.23 1.81
C SER A 100 13.44 16.30 0.88
N SER A 101 12.75 15.80 -0.15
CA SER A 101 13.32 14.89 -1.14
C SER A 101 12.54 14.92 -2.44
N PHE A 102 13.25 14.96 -3.56
CA PHE A 102 12.65 14.65 -4.86
C PHE A 102 12.60 13.14 -5.05
N ARG A 103 11.44 12.63 -5.47
CA ARG A 103 11.21 11.21 -5.70
C ARG A 103 10.67 10.94 -7.09
N TYR A 104 10.83 9.71 -7.55
CA TYR A 104 10.28 9.25 -8.82
C TYR A 104 9.83 7.80 -8.70
N ALA A 105 8.61 7.51 -9.17
CA ALA A 105 8.04 6.17 -9.13
C ALA A 105 7.70 5.75 -10.55
N THR A 106 8.10 4.55 -10.97
CA THR A 106 7.63 3.94 -12.24
C THR A 106 6.39 3.07 -12.03
N GLY A 107 6.02 2.81 -10.77
CA GLY A 107 4.84 2.05 -10.36
C GLY A 107 4.31 2.51 -8.99
N TYR A 108 3.29 1.82 -8.47
CA TYR A 108 2.66 2.12 -7.17
C TYR A 108 3.42 1.48 -5.99
N SER A 109 4.72 1.72 -5.95
CA SER A 109 5.65 1.29 -4.90
C SER A 109 6.25 2.49 -4.17
N ASN A 110 7.04 2.27 -3.11
CA ASN A 110 7.83 3.34 -2.51
C ASN A 110 8.68 4.02 -3.59
N PRO A 111 8.64 5.36 -3.73
CA PRO A 111 9.31 6.02 -4.84
C PRO A 111 10.80 6.22 -4.51
N ASP A 112 11.65 5.90 -5.48
CA ASP A 112 13.10 6.07 -5.35
C ASP A 112 13.47 7.56 -5.28
N VAL A 113 14.62 7.85 -4.69
CA VAL A 113 15.20 9.20 -4.74
C VAL A 113 15.46 9.55 -6.20
N TYR A 114 14.96 10.71 -6.63
CA TYR A 114 15.21 11.21 -7.96
C TYR A 114 16.62 11.81 -8.01
N THR A 115 17.54 11.12 -8.68
CA THR A 115 18.97 11.44 -8.66
C THR A 115 19.44 12.30 -9.83
N ALA A 116 18.53 12.77 -10.70
CA ALA A 116 18.93 13.65 -11.79
C ALA A 116 19.45 14.98 -11.22
N SER A 117 20.70 15.30 -11.50
CA SER A 117 21.48 16.34 -10.81
C SER A 117 21.05 17.79 -11.08
N THR A 118 19.97 18.00 -11.82
CA THR A 118 19.54 19.34 -12.25
C THR A 118 18.46 19.93 -11.37
N VAL A 119 17.69 19.12 -10.63
CA VAL A 119 16.59 19.64 -9.79
C VAL A 119 17.05 19.99 -8.39
N ALA A 120 16.55 21.10 -7.85
CA ALA A 120 16.82 21.51 -6.46
C ALA A 120 15.61 22.20 -5.83
N ALA A 121 15.46 22.03 -4.51
CA ALA A 121 14.48 22.75 -3.70
C ALA A 121 15.25 23.66 -2.75
N LEU A 122 15.22 24.96 -3.01
CA LEU A 122 15.91 25.97 -2.19
C LEU A 122 14.89 26.63 -1.25
N PRO A 123 14.96 26.41 0.07
CA PRO A 123 13.97 26.94 0.99
C PRO A 123 14.02 28.47 1.10
N ILE A 124 12.85 29.07 1.22
CA ILE A 124 12.64 30.47 1.64
C ILE A 124 12.35 30.43 3.15
N ALA A 125 13.30 30.92 3.94
CA ALA A 125 13.33 30.73 5.39
C ALA A 125 12.04 31.17 6.09
N ASN A 126 11.51 32.36 5.79
CA ASN A 126 10.32 32.88 6.46
C ASN A 126 9.03 32.09 6.14
N GLY A 127 9.00 31.32 5.05
CA GLY A 127 7.86 30.46 4.70
C GLY A 127 8.05 29.00 5.11
N THR A 128 9.17 28.67 5.76
CA THR A 128 9.58 27.29 6.06
C THR A 128 9.65 27.07 7.57
N PHE A 129 8.67 26.36 8.13
CA PHE A 129 8.57 26.14 9.57
C PHE A 129 7.71 24.91 9.92
N ILE A 130 7.85 24.43 11.16
CA ILE A 130 7.02 23.39 11.76
C ILE A 130 6.34 23.97 13.00
N ASN A 131 5.05 23.68 13.18
CA ASN A 131 4.34 23.92 14.44
C ASN A 131 3.57 22.66 14.87
N SER A 132 2.70 22.78 15.87
CA SER A 132 1.95 21.64 16.43
C SER A 132 0.87 21.09 15.49
N THR A 133 0.48 21.80 14.44
CA THR A 133 -0.63 21.41 13.55
C THR A 133 -0.19 21.10 12.13
N HIS A 134 0.86 21.73 11.63
CA HIS A 134 1.36 21.54 10.27
C HIS A 134 2.84 21.88 10.12
N LEU A 135 3.43 21.42 9.01
CA LEU A 135 4.64 22.03 8.45
C LEU A 135 4.25 22.89 7.24
N SER A 136 5.01 23.96 7.04
CA SER A 136 5.02 24.75 5.80
C SER A 136 6.42 24.69 5.23
N TYR A 137 6.55 24.40 3.93
CA TYR A 137 7.81 24.42 3.21
C TYR A 137 7.65 25.29 1.96
N THR A 138 8.14 26.52 2.02
CA THR A 138 8.17 27.44 0.88
C THR A 138 9.55 27.40 0.24
N PHE A 139 9.63 27.20 -1.07
CA PHE A 139 10.89 26.93 -1.76
C PHE A 139 10.89 27.36 -3.22
N VAL A 140 12.06 27.71 -3.75
CA VAL A 140 12.29 27.76 -5.19
C VAL A 140 12.60 26.34 -5.66
N CYS A 141 11.77 25.82 -6.55
CA CYS A 141 12.01 24.58 -7.27
C CYS A 141 12.79 24.88 -8.54
N GLN A 142 14.10 24.70 -8.50
CA GLN A 142 14.99 24.93 -9.63
C GLN A 142 14.97 23.74 -10.58
N SER A 143 14.85 24.01 -11.88
CA SER A 143 14.79 23.03 -12.97
C SER A 143 13.71 21.96 -12.84
N CYS A 144 12.67 22.20 -12.05
CA CYS A 144 11.64 21.23 -11.75
C CYS A 144 10.60 21.09 -12.88
N VAL A 145 10.39 22.11 -13.71
CA VAL A 145 9.48 22.03 -14.86
C VAL A 145 10.22 21.42 -16.05
N ILE A 146 10.08 20.10 -16.20
CA ILE A 146 10.76 19.27 -17.20
C ILE A 146 9.86 19.06 -18.44
N GLY A 147 8.55 18.98 -18.25
CA GLY A 147 7.56 18.74 -19.30
C GLY A 147 7.41 17.26 -19.70
N GLY A 148 6.67 17.04 -20.78
CA GLY A 148 6.40 15.70 -21.31
C GLY A 148 5.59 14.85 -20.34
N THR A 149 6.07 13.64 -20.02
CA THR A 149 5.39 12.77 -19.06
C THR A 149 5.81 12.99 -17.62
N THR A 150 6.88 13.77 -17.36
CA THR A 150 7.55 13.88 -16.05
C THR A 150 6.95 14.96 -15.18
N THR A 151 6.68 16.15 -15.74
CA THR A 151 5.97 17.23 -15.05
C THR A 151 4.97 17.91 -15.99
N PHE A 152 4.20 18.86 -15.47
CA PHE A 152 3.45 19.81 -16.29
C PHE A 152 4.37 20.62 -17.22
N ASP A 153 3.80 21.17 -18.30
CA ASP A 153 4.51 22.05 -19.24
C ASP A 153 4.39 23.52 -18.84
N ALA A 154 5.50 24.26 -18.92
CA ALA A 154 5.60 25.66 -18.52
C ALA A 154 4.66 26.61 -19.28
N SER A 155 4.27 26.24 -20.51
CA SER A 155 3.36 27.01 -21.37
C SER A 155 1.88 26.70 -21.13
N SER A 156 1.56 25.74 -20.25
CA SER A 156 0.17 25.34 -20.00
C SER A 156 -0.60 26.43 -19.27
N VAL A 157 -1.88 26.58 -19.60
CA VAL A 157 -2.80 27.45 -18.84
C VAL A 157 -3.14 26.80 -17.48
N LEU A 158 -3.33 25.48 -17.47
CA LEU A 158 -3.60 24.68 -16.29
C LEU A 158 -2.49 23.66 -16.09
N ALA A 159 -1.94 23.58 -14.87
CA ALA A 159 -1.12 22.45 -14.43
C ALA A 159 -2.00 21.46 -13.68
N THR A 160 -2.11 20.23 -14.18
CA THR A 160 -2.71 19.14 -13.42
C THR A 160 -1.67 18.57 -12.46
N LEU A 161 -1.93 18.67 -11.16
CA LEU A 161 -1.02 18.26 -10.08
C LEU A 161 -1.71 17.23 -9.19
N GLY A 162 -0.93 16.51 -8.38
CA GLY A 162 -1.45 15.61 -7.37
C GLY A 162 -0.85 15.89 -6.00
N TYR A 163 -1.48 15.38 -4.95
CA TYR A 163 -0.90 15.36 -3.61
C TYR A 163 -1.08 14.01 -2.93
N ALA A 164 -0.26 13.75 -1.92
CA ALA A 164 -0.41 12.62 -0.99
C ALA A 164 0.07 13.03 0.41
N VAL A 165 -0.63 12.58 1.46
CA VAL A 165 -0.33 12.89 2.87
C VAL A 165 -0.43 11.63 3.72
N SER A 166 0.52 11.45 4.65
CA SER A 166 0.48 10.41 5.67
C SER A 166 0.58 11.00 7.08
N SER A 167 -0.06 10.33 8.03
CA SER A 167 0.02 10.64 9.47
C SER A 167 1.31 10.12 10.11
N SER A 168 2.04 9.24 9.41
CA SER A 168 3.22 8.56 9.93
C SER A 168 4.50 9.22 9.43
N THR A 169 5.47 9.43 10.32
CA THR A 169 6.80 9.93 9.93
C THR A 169 7.61 8.80 9.26
N PRO A 170 8.41 9.09 8.21
CA PRO A 170 9.33 8.12 7.62
C PRO A 170 10.27 7.49 8.66
N THR A 171 10.63 6.21 8.46
CA THR A 171 11.39 5.40 9.45
C THR A 171 12.77 5.94 9.80
N THR A 172 13.39 6.72 8.91
CA THR A 172 14.67 7.39 9.13
C THR A 172 14.54 8.86 8.75
N PRO A 173 13.98 9.71 9.63
CA PRO A 173 13.57 11.08 9.29
C PRO A 173 14.71 11.97 8.77
N SER A 174 15.94 11.69 9.16
CA SER A 174 17.15 12.41 8.71
C SER A 174 17.64 12.03 7.30
N SER A 175 17.09 10.98 6.69
CA SER A 175 17.53 10.49 5.38
C SER A 175 16.56 10.91 4.29
N SER A 176 17.04 11.64 3.29
CA SER A 176 16.27 11.99 2.10
C SER A 176 15.78 10.78 1.31
N GLY A 177 16.38 9.59 1.53
CA GLY A 177 16.00 8.31 0.93
C GLY A 177 15.11 7.43 1.81
N SER A 178 14.66 7.90 2.98
CA SER A 178 13.81 7.10 3.87
C SER A 178 12.57 6.56 3.16
N ALA A 179 12.19 5.32 3.47
CA ALA A 179 10.94 4.75 2.97
C ALA A 179 9.75 5.57 3.50
N LEU A 180 8.84 5.94 2.61
CA LEU A 180 7.58 6.60 2.94
C LEU A 180 6.54 5.56 3.35
N SER A 181 5.79 5.78 4.43
CA SER A 181 4.57 5.02 4.71
C SER A 181 3.55 5.21 3.59
N TYR A 182 2.46 4.43 3.57
CA TYR A 182 1.33 4.71 2.69
C TYR A 182 0.68 6.05 3.09
N HIS A 183 0.16 6.81 2.11
CA HIS A 183 -0.51 8.10 2.33
C HIS A 183 -1.94 7.91 2.86
N ASP A 184 -2.03 7.56 4.14
CA ASP A 184 -3.25 7.20 4.87
C ASP A 184 -4.17 8.39 5.23
N VAL A 185 -3.68 9.64 5.10
CA VAL A 185 -4.48 10.84 5.43
C VAL A 185 -5.29 11.33 4.23
N GLY A 186 -4.70 11.31 3.03
CA GLY A 186 -5.39 11.74 1.83
C GLY A 186 -4.49 11.84 0.61
N ALA A 187 -5.09 11.71 -0.56
CA ALA A 187 -4.46 11.93 -1.85
C ALA A 187 -5.52 12.36 -2.86
N ASN A 188 -5.19 13.33 -3.72
CA ASN A 188 -6.09 13.78 -4.77
C ASN A 188 -5.33 14.38 -5.95
N ILE A 189 -6.03 14.60 -7.06
CA ILE A 189 -5.55 15.28 -8.27
C ILE A 189 -6.38 16.54 -8.49
N TYR A 190 -5.73 17.64 -8.83
CA TYR A 190 -6.37 18.95 -9.01
C TYR A 190 -5.71 19.75 -10.14
N ASN A 191 -6.39 20.80 -10.60
CA ASN A 191 -5.87 21.71 -11.61
C ASN A 191 -5.51 23.06 -11.00
N LEU A 192 -4.34 23.56 -11.34
CA LEU A 192 -3.84 24.87 -10.91
C LEU A 192 -3.74 25.82 -12.11
N ASN A 193 -4.29 27.03 -11.98
CA ASN A 193 -4.20 28.06 -13.00
C ASN A 193 -2.82 28.74 -13.04
N LEU A 194 -1.95 28.27 -13.94
CA LEU A 194 -0.59 28.81 -14.10
C LEU A 194 -0.59 30.23 -14.66
N THR A 195 -1.57 30.60 -15.49
CA THR A 195 -1.68 31.97 -16.01
C THR A 195 -1.88 32.97 -14.87
N ALA A 196 -2.71 32.62 -13.89
CA ALA A 196 -2.96 33.45 -12.71
C ALA A 196 -1.83 33.38 -11.67
N ALA A 197 -0.89 32.45 -11.81
CA ALA A 197 0.28 32.29 -10.93
C ALA A 197 1.49 33.13 -11.38
N LYS A 198 1.40 33.79 -12.53
CA LYS A 198 2.47 34.65 -13.07
C LYS A 198 2.61 35.91 -12.24
N SER A 199 3.85 36.25 -11.87
CA SER A 199 4.13 37.48 -11.12
C SER A 199 5.41 38.17 -11.58
N ALA A 200 5.35 39.49 -11.73
CA ALA A 200 6.52 40.35 -11.94
C ALA A 200 7.43 40.40 -10.70
N GLN A 201 6.92 40.05 -9.51
CA GLN A 201 7.70 39.97 -8.26
C GLN A 201 8.43 38.63 -8.08
N TYR A 202 8.25 37.67 -9.00
CA TYR A 202 8.85 36.34 -8.91
C TYR A 202 10.35 36.39 -8.63
N SER A 203 11.11 37.19 -9.38
CA SER A 203 12.57 37.29 -9.22
C SER A 203 12.97 37.84 -7.85
N THR A 204 12.19 38.77 -7.29
CA THR A 204 12.39 39.29 -5.93
C THR A 204 12.19 38.18 -4.91
N TRP A 205 11.07 37.46 -4.99
CA TRP A 205 10.75 36.37 -4.07
C TRP A 205 11.74 35.20 -4.16
N ALA A 206 12.14 34.84 -5.38
CA ALA A 206 13.11 33.77 -5.63
C ALA A 206 14.50 34.10 -5.06
N SER A 207 14.87 35.38 -5.00
CA SER A 207 16.14 35.81 -4.40
C SER A 207 16.22 35.60 -2.88
N TRP A 208 15.09 35.34 -2.22
CA TRP A 208 15.04 35.02 -0.79
C TRP A 208 15.38 33.57 -0.49
N ALA A 209 15.42 32.72 -1.52
CA ALA A 209 15.81 31.33 -1.37
C ALA A 209 17.32 31.24 -1.21
N SER A 210 17.76 30.53 -0.19
CA SER A 210 19.16 30.17 0.00
C SER A 210 19.28 28.66 -0.09
N ALA A 211 20.47 28.17 -0.47
CA ALA A 211 20.81 26.80 -0.17
C ALA A 211 20.60 26.63 1.33
N ALA A 212 19.79 25.64 1.73
CA ALA A 212 19.72 25.26 3.13
C ALA A 212 21.15 25.15 3.63
N THR A 213 21.48 25.76 4.77
CA THR A 213 22.70 25.41 5.48
C THR A 213 22.57 23.93 5.79
N THR A 214 23.09 23.09 4.89
CA THR A 214 23.41 21.72 5.20
C THR A 214 24.18 21.81 6.51
N PRO A 215 23.80 21.10 7.58
CA PRO A 215 24.76 20.80 8.60
C PRO A 215 25.98 20.31 7.85
N SER A 216 27.09 21.05 7.96
CA SER A 216 28.37 20.64 7.45
C SER A 216 28.46 19.15 7.69
N GLY A 217 28.47 18.37 6.61
CA GLY A 217 29.07 17.06 6.61
C GLY A 217 30.51 17.32 6.98
N GLY A 218 30.75 17.48 8.28
CA GLY A 218 32.07 17.61 8.84
C GLY A 218 32.77 16.38 8.33
N ASN A 219 33.81 16.61 7.53
CA ASN A 219 34.80 15.61 7.20
C ASN A 219 35.60 15.33 8.48
N SER A 220 34.88 14.89 9.49
CA SER A 220 35.38 14.34 10.72
C SER A 220 35.84 12.96 10.34
N THR A 221 37.13 12.90 10.03
CA THR A 221 37.96 11.72 10.18
C THR A 221 38.12 11.31 11.65
N THR A 222 37.20 11.70 12.54
CA THR A 222 36.93 10.85 13.69
C THR A 222 36.13 9.67 13.15
N GLY A 223 36.74 8.49 13.23
CA GLY A 223 36.02 7.24 13.07
C GLY A 223 34.91 7.18 14.12
N SER A 224 33.77 7.79 13.83
CA SER A 224 32.50 7.28 14.30
C SER A 224 32.18 6.13 13.38
N GLY A 225 32.87 5.02 13.63
CA GLY A 225 32.18 3.75 13.56
C GLY A 225 30.99 3.92 14.48
N SER A 226 29.84 4.28 13.89
CA SER A 226 28.58 3.89 14.47
C SER A 226 28.63 2.36 14.47
N ASN A 227 29.23 1.80 15.51
CA ASN A 227 28.81 0.53 16.04
C ASN A 227 27.36 0.74 16.51
N SER A 228 26.44 0.96 15.56
CA SER A 228 25.09 0.45 15.68
C SER A 228 25.27 -1.06 15.62
N THR A 229 25.77 -1.60 16.73
CA THR A 229 25.86 -3.03 16.94
C THR A 229 24.42 -3.40 17.14
N ILE A 230 23.76 -3.85 16.07
CA ILE A 230 22.48 -4.52 16.17
C ILE A 230 22.66 -5.52 17.32
N PRO A 231 21.90 -5.40 18.42
CA PRO A 231 22.10 -6.25 19.57
C PRO A 231 22.11 -7.70 19.12
N ALA A 232 23.09 -8.47 19.62
CA ALA A 232 23.18 -9.88 19.27
C ALA A 232 21.83 -10.54 19.58
N PRO A 233 21.28 -11.33 18.64
CA PRO A 233 19.97 -11.90 18.84
C PRO A 233 20.00 -12.86 20.02
N THR A 234 18.95 -12.81 20.84
CA THR A 234 18.77 -13.79 21.93
C THR A 234 18.17 -15.07 21.36
N THR A 235 18.43 -16.23 21.96
CA THR A 235 17.82 -17.49 21.52
C THR A 235 16.65 -17.83 22.44
N LEU A 236 15.49 -18.11 21.85
CA LEU A 236 14.32 -18.57 22.58
C LEU A 236 14.53 -20.03 23.03
N ASN A 237 14.16 -20.35 24.27
CA ASN A 237 14.28 -21.72 24.80
C ASN A 237 13.29 -22.70 24.16
N SER A 238 12.14 -22.20 23.70
CA SER A 238 11.10 -23.00 23.04
C SER A 238 11.51 -23.37 21.62
N THR A 239 11.14 -24.57 21.20
CA THR A 239 11.40 -25.13 19.87
C THR A 239 10.13 -25.75 19.31
N TYR A 240 10.02 -25.80 17.98
CA TYR A 240 8.81 -26.24 17.28
C TYR A 240 9.13 -27.24 16.17
N ASP A 241 8.21 -28.16 15.92
CA ASP A 241 8.31 -29.08 14.79
C ASP A 241 8.09 -28.34 13.47
N VAL A 242 7.17 -27.37 13.46
CA VAL A 242 6.94 -26.51 12.29
C VAL A 242 6.83 -25.04 12.70
N ILE A 243 7.58 -24.19 12.00
CA ILE A 243 7.39 -22.73 12.06
C ILE A 243 6.76 -22.27 10.75
N VAL A 244 5.56 -21.72 10.81
CA VAL A 244 4.87 -21.11 9.67
C VAL A 244 5.06 -19.60 9.72
N VAL A 245 5.52 -19.02 8.62
CA VAL A 245 5.91 -17.60 8.55
C VAL A 245 4.93 -16.81 7.69
N GLY A 246 4.11 -16.00 8.34
CA GLY A 246 3.07 -15.16 7.73
C GLY A 246 1.68 -15.71 8.04
N GLY A 247 0.88 -14.96 8.79
CA GLY A 247 -0.50 -15.27 9.15
C GLY A 247 -1.51 -14.84 8.08
N GLY A 248 -1.16 -15.01 6.81
CA GLY A 248 -2.04 -14.70 5.67
C GLY A 248 -3.04 -15.82 5.34
N ALA A 249 -3.71 -15.70 4.18
CA ALA A 249 -4.72 -16.66 3.75
C ALA A 249 -4.21 -18.11 3.73
N SER A 250 -3.01 -18.36 3.19
CA SER A 250 -2.40 -19.70 3.16
C SER A 250 -1.78 -20.10 4.50
N GLY A 251 -1.11 -19.17 5.19
CA GLY A 251 -0.35 -19.48 6.40
C GLY A 251 -1.22 -19.91 7.57
N ILE A 252 -2.38 -19.26 7.76
CA ILE A 252 -3.34 -19.67 8.80
C ILE A 252 -3.84 -21.09 8.54
N ILE A 253 -4.29 -21.38 7.31
CA ILE A 253 -4.82 -22.70 6.94
C ILE A 253 -3.73 -23.76 7.10
N ALA A 254 -2.52 -23.49 6.60
CA ALA A 254 -1.40 -24.42 6.72
C ALA A 254 -1.04 -24.70 8.18
N ALA A 255 -0.97 -23.67 9.03
CA ALA A 255 -0.62 -23.84 10.43
C ALA A 255 -1.65 -24.68 11.18
N GLU A 256 -2.95 -24.43 10.98
CA GLU A 256 -4.00 -25.26 11.57
C GLU A 256 -3.90 -26.72 11.11
N ARG A 257 -3.86 -26.96 9.80
CA ARG A 257 -3.85 -28.33 9.25
C ARG A 257 -2.60 -29.12 9.65
N ILE A 258 -1.47 -28.44 9.79
CA ILE A 258 -0.24 -29.07 10.30
C ILE A 258 -0.39 -29.37 11.79
N ALA A 259 -0.94 -28.46 12.59
CA ALA A 259 -1.17 -28.68 14.01
C ALA A 259 -2.17 -29.83 14.26
N GLU A 260 -3.20 -30.01 13.42
CA GLU A 260 -4.13 -31.16 13.48
C GLU A 260 -3.41 -32.53 13.36
N SER A 261 -2.19 -32.57 12.82
CA SER A 261 -1.38 -33.81 12.77
C SER A 261 -0.70 -34.16 14.10
N GLY A 262 -0.79 -33.30 15.11
CA GLY A 262 -0.27 -33.51 16.47
C GLY A 262 1.16 -33.02 16.71
N VAL A 263 1.78 -32.33 15.74
CA VAL A 263 3.14 -31.75 15.88
C VAL A 263 3.08 -30.32 16.43
N SER A 264 4.13 -29.83 17.08
CA SER A 264 4.13 -28.45 17.61
C SER A 264 4.32 -27.42 16.49
N VAL A 265 3.41 -26.43 16.44
CA VAL A 265 3.38 -25.41 15.39
C VAL A 265 3.45 -24.01 15.98
N LEU A 266 4.38 -23.21 15.47
CA LEU A 266 4.41 -21.76 15.70
C LEU A 266 4.02 -21.03 14.42
N LEU A 267 2.96 -20.22 14.47
CA LEU A 267 2.62 -19.26 13.43
C LEU A 267 3.14 -17.87 13.81
N ILE A 268 3.99 -17.29 12.96
CA ILE A 268 4.56 -15.95 13.17
C ILE A 268 3.93 -14.98 12.17
N GLU A 269 3.38 -13.87 12.67
CA GLU A 269 2.85 -12.78 11.85
C GLU A 269 3.50 -11.45 12.24
N ARG A 270 3.88 -10.66 11.22
CA ARG A 270 4.57 -9.38 11.44
C ARG A 270 3.65 -8.27 11.92
N GLY A 271 2.37 -8.35 11.62
CA GLY A 271 1.37 -7.37 12.00
C GLY A 271 0.55 -7.76 13.24
N PRO A 272 -0.36 -6.87 13.65
CA PRO A 272 -1.25 -7.10 14.79
C PRO A 272 -2.46 -7.96 14.39
N ALA A 273 -3.31 -8.26 15.37
CA ALA A 273 -4.61 -8.89 15.15
C ALA A 273 -5.56 -7.96 14.37
N ASN A 274 -6.35 -8.55 13.47
CA ASN A 274 -7.33 -7.82 12.66
C ASN A 274 -8.71 -7.69 13.33
N THR A 275 -9.12 -8.62 14.21
CA THR A 275 -10.45 -8.58 14.85
C THR A 275 -10.33 -8.47 16.36
N VAL A 276 -11.36 -7.91 17.03
CA VAL A 276 -11.40 -7.82 18.50
C VAL A 276 -11.36 -9.20 19.13
N ALA A 277 -12.05 -10.18 18.54
CA ALA A 277 -12.06 -11.58 19.00
C ALA A 277 -10.66 -12.22 19.00
N LEU A 278 -9.75 -11.76 18.14
CA LEU A 278 -8.36 -12.20 18.06
C LEU A 278 -7.39 -11.26 18.79
N GLY A 279 -7.90 -10.34 19.61
CA GLY A 279 -7.10 -9.43 20.44
C GLY A 279 -6.80 -8.06 19.83
N SER A 280 -7.50 -7.64 18.77
CA SER A 280 -7.35 -6.28 18.25
C SER A 280 -7.95 -5.24 19.19
N THR A 281 -7.25 -4.12 19.36
CA THR A 281 -7.71 -2.97 20.16
C THR A 281 -8.39 -1.89 19.32
N GLN A 282 -8.58 -2.13 18.02
CA GLN A 282 -9.15 -1.16 17.06
C GLN A 282 -10.66 -1.32 16.87
N GLY A 283 -11.40 -1.41 17.98
CA GLY A 283 -12.86 -1.42 17.93
C GLY A 283 -13.41 -0.15 17.26
N LEU A 284 -14.53 -0.28 16.55
CA LEU A 284 -15.23 0.86 15.97
C LEU A 284 -15.83 1.73 17.08
N SER A 285 -15.90 3.04 16.87
CA SER A 285 -16.40 3.99 17.90
C SER A 285 -17.83 3.71 18.34
N TRP A 286 -18.63 3.12 17.45
CA TRP A 286 -20.03 2.77 17.67
C TRP A 286 -20.26 1.27 17.94
N ASN A 287 -19.23 0.44 17.83
CA ASN A 287 -19.29 -0.98 18.15
C ASN A 287 -17.88 -1.50 18.51
N ASP A 288 -17.64 -1.68 19.80
CA ASP A 288 -16.36 -2.10 20.36
C ASP A 288 -16.04 -3.60 20.15
N THR A 289 -16.98 -4.37 19.61
CA THR A 289 -16.79 -5.79 19.28
C THR A 289 -16.36 -6.03 17.83
N LEU A 290 -16.45 -5.02 16.98
CA LEU A 290 -16.09 -5.08 15.56
C LEU A 290 -14.97 -4.08 15.25
N THR A 291 -14.07 -4.46 14.34
CA THR A 291 -13.06 -3.55 13.78
C THR A 291 -13.47 -3.09 12.38
N PRO A 292 -12.78 -2.09 11.81
CA PRO A 292 -13.00 -1.71 10.41
C PRO A 292 -12.86 -2.88 9.41
N TYR A 293 -12.02 -3.87 9.73
CA TYR A 293 -11.79 -5.03 8.87
C TYR A 293 -12.99 -5.97 8.81
N ASP A 294 -13.86 -5.95 9.83
CA ASP A 294 -15.00 -6.85 9.93
C ASP A 294 -16.16 -6.45 9.03
N VAL A 295 -16.36 -5.15 8.83
CA VAL A 295 -17.51 -4.59 8.13
C VAL A 295 -17.25 -4.62 6.62
N PRO A 296 -18.00 -5.41 5.82
CA PRO A 296 -17.73 -5.55 4.39
C PRO A 296 -17.70 -4.23 3.61
N ALA A 297 -18.61 -3.32 3.94
CA ALA A 297 -18.76 -2.02 3.31
C ALA A 297 -17.54 -1.09 3.50
N LEU A 298 -16.70 -1.33 4.52
CA LEU A 298 -15.49 -0.55 4.75
C LEU A 298 -14.31 -1.00 3.87
N GLY A 299 -14.43 -2.15 3.19
CA GLY A 299 -13.32 -2.80 2.48
C GLY A 299 -12.57 -1.88 1.50
N SER A 300 -13.29 -1.10 0.70
CA SER A 300 -12.70 -0.15 -0.27
C SER A 300 -12.09 1.09 0.38
N SER A 301 -12.46 1.40 1.62
CA SER A 301 -12.01 2.59 2.36
C SER A 301 -10.97 2.26 3.42
N LEU A 302 -10.61 0.99 3.63
CA LEU A 302 -9.69 0.56 4.69
C LEU A 302 -8.38 1.36 4.70
N ALA A 303 -7.80 1.63 3.53
CA ALA A 303 -6.54 2.37 3.41
C ALA A 303 -6.62 3.84 3.89
N SER A 304 -7.83 4.40 4.01
CA SER A 304 -8.09 5.76 4.51
C SER A 304 -8.60 5.77 5.96
N ILE A 305 -8.76 4.60 6.58
CA ILE A 305 -9.20 4.49 7.97
C ILE A 305 -7.98 4.41 8.88
N THR A 306 -7.88 5.39 9.78
CA THR A 306 -6.80 5.47 10.78
C THR A 306 -6.67 4.18 11.58
N GLY A 307 -5.43 3.74 11.79
CA GLY A 307 -5.10 2.54 12.57
C GLY A 307 -4.98 1.27 11.73
N THR A 308 -5.58 1.24 10.53
CA THR A 308 -5.48 0.07 9.66
C THR A 308 -4.03 -0.18 9.22
N LYS A 309 -3.70 -1.44 8.93
CA LYS A 309 -2.31 -1.90 8.75
C LYS A 309 -2.06 -2.48 7.37
N PHE A 310 -1.16 -1.82 6.66
CA PHE A 310 -0.64 -2.22 5.37
C PHE A 310 0.87 -2.36 5.45
N CYS A 311 1.45 -3.18 4.56
CA CYS A 311 2.89 -3.30 4.45
C CYS A 311 3.48 -2.02 3.85
N SER A 312 4.54 -1.50 4.46
CA SER A 312 5.25 -0.28 4.00
C SER A 312 6.48 -0.57 3.13
N ASP A 313 6.85 -1.85 3.04
CA ASP A 313 8.12 -2.37 2.53
C ASP A 313 7.89 -3.40 1.40
N THR A 314 6.76 -3.29 0.71
CA THR A 314 6.39 -4.10 -0.45
C THR A 314 6.26 -3.23 -1.69
N ALA A 315 6.49 -3.82 -2.87
CA ALA A 315 6.40 -3.11 -4.15
C ALA A 315 4.95 -2.80 -4.59
N SER A 316 3.95 -3.29 -3.86
CA SER A 316 2.53 -3.03 -4.08
C SER A 316 1.77 -3.17 -2.75
N THR A 317 0.49 -2.83 -2.74
CA THR A 317 -0.39 -2.92 -1.57
C THR A 317 -0.48 -4.36 -1.06
N ALA A 318 -0.14 -4.56 0.21
CA ALA A 318 -0.27 -5.83 0.90
C ALA A 318 -0.72 -5.60 2.35
N GLY A 319 -1.47 -6.55 2.91
CA GLY A 319 -1.89 -6.51 4.31
C GLY A 319 -0.79 -7.04 5.22
N CYS A 320 -0.43 -6.27 6.25
CA CYS A 320 0.56 -6.65 7.26
C CYS A 320 -0.12 -6.69 8.63
N LEU A 321 -0.93 -7.71 8.82
CA LEU A 321 -1.80 -8.00 9.96
C LEU A 321 -2.25 -9.47 9.87
N LEU A 322 -2.85 -10.00 10.94
CA LEU A 322 -3.43 -11.34 10.91
C LEU A 322 -4.54 -11.45 9.85
N GLY A 323 -4.50 -12.54 9.07
CA GLY A 323 -5.25 -12.73 7.83
C GLY A 323 -4.58 -12.13 6.59
N GLY A 324 -3.55 -11.29 6.73
CA GLY A 324 -2.83 -10.65 5.63
C GLY A 324 -3.78 -9.92 4.68
N SER A 325 -3.57 -10.07 3.38
CA SER A 325 -4.42 -9.42 2.38
C SER A 325 -5.89 -9.88 2.38
N SER A 326 -6.25 -11.04 2.94
CA SER A 326 -7.68 -11.41 3.04
C SER A 326 -8.45 -10.53 4.03
N SER A 327 -7.75 -9.86 4.94
CA SER A 327 -8.33 -8.90 5.90
C SER A 327 -8.56 -7.51 5.27
N ILE A 328 -7.95 -7.22 4.12
CA ILE A 328 -8.01 -5.89 3.47
C ILE A 328 -8.52 -5.91 2.02
N ASN A 329 -8.70 -7.08 1.43
CA ASN A 329 -9.10 -7.19 0.02
C ASN A 329 -10.57 -6.76 -0.20
N GLY A 330 -10.93 -6.65 -1.47
CA GLY A 330 -12.29 -6.40 -1.93
C GLY A 330 -13.24 -7.60 -1.83
N LEU A 331 -12.99 -8.58 -0.96
CA LEU A 331 -13.91 -9.67 -0.60
C LEU A 331 -14.35 -10.64 -1.71
N ASN A 332 -13.99 -10.46 -2.97
CA ASN A 332 -14.31 -11.41 -4.04
C ASN A 332 -13.89 -12.83 -3.64
N PHE A 333 -14.81 -13.78 -3.75
CA PHE A 333 -14.60 -15.19 -3.40
C PHE A 333 -14.93 -16.05 -4.60
N ILE A 334 -13.93 -16.20 -5.46
CA ILE A 334 -14.04 -16.90 -6.72
C ILE A 334 -13.73 -18.37 -6.47
N HIS A 335 -14.71 -19.24 -6.74
CA HIS A 335 -14.47 -20.66 -6.90
C HIS A 335 -13.79 -20.86 -8.26
N PRO A 336 -12.54 -21.38 -8.31
CA PRO A 336 -11.78 -21.46 -9.53
C PRO A 336 -12.40 -22.50 -10.46
N ALA A 337 -12.24 -22.28 -11.77
CA ALA A 337 -12.64 -23.29 -12.74
C ALA A 337 -11.59 -24.41 -12.75
N ALA A 338 -12.00 -25.65 -13.01
CA ALA A 338 -11.08 -26.79 -13.06
C ALA A 338 -9.95 -26.56 -14.09
N HIS A 339 -10.25 -25.85 -15.19
CA HIS A 339 -9.28 -25.55 -16.23
C HIS A 339 -8.13 -24.61 -15.79
N ASP A 340 -8.28 -23.89 -14.67
CA ASP A 340 -7.21 -23.05 -14.10
C ASP A 340 -6.00 -23.90 -13.65
N PHE A 341 -6.24 -25.17 -13.32
CA PHE A 341 -5.24 -26.12 -12.82
C PHE A 341 -4.61 -26.98 -13.92
N GLU A 342 -5.12 -26.94 -15.16
CA GLU A 342 -4.61 -27.78 -16.26
C GLU A 342 -3.14 -27.53 -16.61
N ARG A 343 -2.63 -26.33 -16.29
CA ARG A 343 -1.23 -25.93 -16.54
C ARG A 343 -0.34 -26.13 -15.32
N TRP A 344 -0.87 -26.66 -14.21
CA TRP A 344 -0.10 -26.90 -13.00
C TRP A 344 0.68 -28.21 -13.11
N PRO A 345 1.76 -28.39 -12.33
CA PRO A 345 2.52 -29.63 -12.33
C PRO A 345 1.67 -30.86 -11.97
N THR A 346 2.17 -32.06 -12.30
CA THR A 346 1.51 -33.32 -11.91
C THR A 346 1.24 -33.37 -10.40
N GLY A 347 0.04 -33.80 -10.02
CA GLY A 347 -0.42 -33.85 -8.62
C GLY A 347 -1.03 -32.54 -8.12
N TRP A 348 -1.20 -31.56 -9.00
CA TRP A 348 -1.79 -30.24 -8.72
C TRP A 348 -2.91 -29.88 -9.72
N ASP A 349 -3.37 -30.84 -10.52
CA ASP A 349 -4.61 -30.73 -11.30
C ASP A 349 -5.84 -30.64 -10.38
N TRP A 350 -7.00 -30.28 -10.95
CA TRP A 350 -8.23 -30.09 -10.19
C TRP A 350 -8.60 -31.32 -9.36
N ASP A 351 -8.56 -32.52 -9.95
CA ASP A 351 -8.91 -33.75 -9.25
C ASP A 351 -8.03 -33.95 -8.01
N SER A 352 -6.73 -33.64 -8.11
CA SER A 352 -5.77 -33.73 -7.01
C SER A 352 -6.03 -32.73 -5.87
N VAL A 353 -6.61 -31.55 -6.15
CA VAL A 353 -6.80 -30.47 -5.16
C VAL A 353 -8.25 -30.26 -4.72
N SER A 354 -9.22 -30.84 -5.45
CA SER A 354 -10.66 -30.67 -5.23
C SER A 354 -11.09 -30.98 -3.79
N GLU A 355 -10.59 -32.07 -3.20
CA GLU A 355 -10.90 -32.42 -1.80
C GLU A 355 -10.40 -31.34 -0.81
N ALA A 356 -9.27 -30.70 -1.10
CA ALA A 356 -8.79 -29.57 -0.30
C ALA A 356 -9.66 -28.32 -0.50
N ALA A 357 -10.16 -28.10 -1.72
CA ALA A 357 -11.11 -27.04 -2.02
C ALA A 357 -12.44 -27.26 -1.28
N ASP A 358 -12.97 -28.48 -1.25
CA ASP A 358 -14.19 -28.83 -0.51
C ASP A 358 -14.06 -28.54 0.99
N ARG A 359 -12.90 -28.86 1.59
CA ARG A 359 -12.61 -28.49 2.98
C ARG A 359 -12.59 -26.98 3.19
N LEU A 360 -12.11 -26.21 2.21
CA LEU A 360 -12.15 -24.75 2.24
C LEU A 360 -13.58 -24.22 2.19
N TYR A 361 -14.38 -24.71 1.23
CA TYR A 361 -15.74 -24.26 1.02
C TYR A 361 -16.71 -24.70 2.13
N SER A 362 -16.43 -25.82 2.78
CA SER A 362 -17.16 -26.22 4.00
C SER A 362 -16.99 -25.21 5.14
N ARG A 363 -15.82 -24.56 5.25
CA ARG A 363 -15.53 -23.55 6.29
C ARG A 363 -15.98 -22.14 5.88
N ASN A 364 -15.96 -21.85 4.59
CA ASN A 364 -16.44 -20.61 4.01
C ASN A 364 -17.01 -20.88 2.61
N PRO A 365 -18.33 -21.10 2.47
CA PRO A 365 -18.93 -21.37 1.16
C PRO A 365 -18.89 -20.14 0.25
N GLY A 366 -18.78 -18.94 0.84
CA GLY A 366 -19.06 -17.68 0.18
C GLY A 366 -20.56 -17.44 0.06
N THR A 367 -20.93 -16.28 -0.47
CA THR A 367 -22.33 -15.93 -0.70
C THR A 367 -22.47 -14.91 -1.81
N THR A 368 -23.48 -15.06 -2.66
CA THR A 368 -23.95 -14.03 -3.58
C THR A 368 -24.95 -13.08 -2.93
N GLN A 369 -25.46 -13.41 -1.73
CA GLN A 369 -26.49 -12.69 -0.98
C GLN A 369 -25.99 -12.36 0.45
N PRO A 370 -25.13 -11.34 0.61
CA PRO A 370 -24.42 -11.10 1.87
C PRO A 370 -25.27 -10.45 2.97
N SER A 371 -26.39 -9.81 2.65
CA SER A 371 -27.26 -9.12 3.62
C SER A 371 -28.13 -10.10 4.42
N ALA A 372 -28.32 -9.83 5.71
CA ALA A 372 -29.15 -10.62 6.61
C ALA A 372 -30.62 -10.69 6.20
N ASP A 373 -31.11 -9.66 5.53
CA ASP A 373 -32.50 -9.58 5.08
C ASP A 373 -32.73 -10.15 3.68
N GLY A 374 -31.70 -10.75 3.08
CA GLY A 374 -31.76 -11.34 1.74
C GLY A 374 -31.87 -10.31 0.61
N LYS A 375 -31.56 -9.02 0.85
CA LYS A 375 -31.62 -8.00 -0.19
C LYS A 375 -30.25 -7.56 -0.67
N HIS A 376 -30.22 -7.06 -1.91
CA HIS A 376 -29.09 -6.31 -2.45
C HIS A 376 -29.35 -4.81 -2.28
N TYR A 377 -28.29 -4.08 -1.96
CA TYR A 377 -28.30 -2.63 -1.77
C TYR A 377 -27.34 -2.01 -2.78
N ASP A 378 -27.58 -0.75 -3.13
CA ASP A 378 -26.81 -0.03 -4.17
C ASP A 378 -26.75 -0.79 -5.51
N ASP A 379 -27.86 -1.45 -5.87
CA ASP A 379 -27.84 -2.52 -6.89
C ASP A 379 -27.89 -2.04 -8.35
N LEU A 380 -27.89 -0.72 -8.56
CA LEU A 380 -28.11 -0.11 -9.87
C LEU A 380 -27.04 -0.53 -10.90
N ALA A 381 -25.80 -0.66 -10.44
CA ALA A 381 -24.68 -1.15 -11.25
C ALA A 381 -25.01 -2.54 -11.83
N TYR A 382 -25.41 -3.48 -10.97
CA TYR A 382 -25.77 -4.83 -11.38
C TYR A 382 -26.95 -4.84 -12.33
N THR A 383 -28.06 -4.18 -11.96
CA THR A 383 -29.30 -4.21 -12.76
C THR A 383 -29.11 -3.60 -14.14
N THR A 384 -28.24 -2.59 -14.26
CA THR A 384 -27.93 -1.97 -15.55
C THR A 384 -27.12 -2.92 -16.45
N TRP A 385 -26.06 -3.51 -15.91
CA TRP A 385 -25.16 -4.37 -16.70
C TRP A 385 -25.76 -5.73 -17.02
N SER A 386 -26.43 -6.37 -16.06
CA SER A 386 -27.13 -7.64 -16.30
C SER A 386 -28.16 -7.51 -17.42
N ALA A 387 -28.95 -6.43 -17.43
CA ALA A 387 -29.92 -6.16 -18.50
C ALA A 387 -29.25 -5.95 -19.86
N TYR A 388 -28.14 -5.22 -19.91
CA TYR A 388 -27.38 -5.00 -21.15
C TYR A 388 -26.75 -6.31 -21.66
N LEU A 389 -26.04 -7.05 -20.80
CA LEU A 389 -25.37 -8.30 -21.15
C LEU A 389 -26.38 -9.37 -21.60
N GLY A 390 -27.53 -9.46 -20.93
CA GLY A 390 -28.63 -10.32 -21.37
C GLY A 390 -29.12 -10.00 -22.79
N GLN A 391 -29.22 -8.71 -23.15
CA GLN A 391 -29.55 -8.30 -24.54
C GLN A 391 -28.44 -8.64 -25.54
N GLN A 392 -27.18 -8.75 -25.09
CA GLN A 392 -26.06 -9.21 -25.91
C GLN A 392 -25.98 -10.76 -25.99
N GLY A 393 -26.92 -11.49 -25.38
CA GLY A 393 -26.98 -12.95 -25.39
C GLY A 393 -26.11 -13.64 -24.33
N TRP A 394 -25.65 -12.90 -23.31
CA TRP A 394 -24.92 -13.49 -22.18
C TRP A 394 -25.90 -14.09 -21.18
N SER A 395 -25.46 -15.11 -20.45
CA SER A 395 -26.30 -15.80 -19.45
C SER A 395 -25.92 -15.42 -18.02
N GLU A 396 -26.91 -15.20 -17.16
CA GLU A 396 -26.70 -15.11 -15.71
C GLU A 396 -26.46 -16.51 -15.15
N VAL A 397 -25.41 -16.68 -14.35
CA VAL A 397 -25.11 -17.91 -13.61
C VAL A 397 -24.86 -17.59 -12.15
N ASP A 398 -25.01 -18.58 -11.28
CA ASP A 398 -24.43 -18.50 -9.94
C ASP A 398 -22.96 -18.93 -10.04
N SER A 399 -22.03 -17.99 -9.85
CA SER A 399 -20.59 -18.25 -9.97
C SER A 399 -20.01 -19.17 -8.89
N ILE A 400 -20.72 -19.39 -7.77
CA ILE A 400 -20.35 -20.36 -6.73
C ILE A 400 -20.80 -21.76 -7.16
N GLU A 401 -22.05 -21.90 -7.60
CA GLU A 401 -22.62 -23.21 -7.99
C GLU A 401 -22.14 -23.69 -9.37
N SER A 402 -21.74 -22.76 -10.24
CA SER A 402 -21.28 -23.03 -11.62
C SER A 402 -19.88 -22.47 -11.87
N PRO A 403 -18.84 -22.91 -11.13
CA PRO A 403 -17.50 -22.33 -11.21
C PRO A 403 -16.80 -22.59 -12.55
N ASN A 404 -17.20 -23.63 -13.28
CA ASN A 404 -16.66 -23.93 -14.62
C ASN A 404 -17.29 -23.07 -15.74
N GLU A 405 -18.44 -22.46 -15.49
CA GLU A 405 -19.10 -21.60 -16.48
C GLU A 405 -18.44 -20.21 -16.47
N LYS A 406 -17.66 -19.94 -17.54
CA LYS A 406 -16.85 -18.72 -17.68
C LYS A 406 -16.94 -18.08 -19.07
N HIS A 407 -17.69 -18.65 -20.01
CA HIS A 407 -17.83 -18.14 -21.37
C HIS A 407 -19.16 -17.41 -21.57
N ALA A 408 -19.11 -16.11 -21.90
CA ALA A 408 -20.29 -15.28 -22.14
C ALA A 408 -21.34 -15.35 -21.01
N VAL A 409 -20.87 -15.33 -19.77
CA VAL A 409 -21.71 -15.34 -18.55
C VAL A 409 -21.46 -14.12 -17.68
N PHE A 410 -22.44 -13.77 -16.85
CA PHE A 410 -22.30 -12.84 -15.74
C PHE A 410 -22.92 -13.44 -14.47
N SER A 411 -22.55 -12.93 -13.30
CA SER A 411 -23.06 -13.41 -12.01
C SER A 411 -23.21 -12.25 -11.06
N ARG A 412 -24.09 -12.41 -10.07
CA ARG A 412 -23.96 -11.68 -8.80
C ARG A 412 -22.55 -11.89 -8.24
N PRO A 413 -21.87 -10.86 -7.70
CA PRO A 413 -20.55 -11.06 -7.12
C PRO A 413 -20.61 -12.07 -5.97
N ALA A 414 -19.73 -13.06 -6.00
CA ALA A 414 -19.54 -13.98 -4.90
C ALA A 414 -18.60 -13.36 -3.87
N TRP A 415 -19.04 -13.27 -2.62
CA TRP A 415 -18.29 -12.62 -1.55
C TRP A 415 -17.81 -13.61 -0.51
N SER A 416 -16.61 -13.37 0.03
CA SER A 416 -16.04 -14.04 1.20
C SER A 416 -16.64 -13.41 2.45
N ILE A 417 -17.95 -13.57 2.60
CA ILE A 417 -18.76 -13.05 3.70
C ILE A 417 -19.49 -14.22 4.35
N SER A 418 -19.48 -14.25 5.68
CA SER A 418 -20.22 -15.22 6.48
C SER A 418 -20.75 -14.52 7.72
N ASN A 419 -21.98 -14.84 8.12
CA ASN A 419 -22.71 -14.13 9.18
C ASN A 419 -22.69 -12.60 8.99
N HIS A 420 -22.79 -12.15 7.73
CA HIS A 420 -22.83 -10.72 7.33
C HIS A 420 -21.57 -9.92 7.65
N LEU A 421 -20.48 -10.59 8.02
CA LEU A 421 -19.16 -10.01 8.25
C LEU A 421 -18.16 -10.52 7.23
N ARG A 422 -17.05 -9.81 7.06
CA ARG A 422 -15.88 -10.33 6.35
C ARG A 422 -15.52 -11.71 6.91
N ALA A 423 -15.38 -12.71 6.04
CA ALA A 423 -14.92 -14.03 6.43
C ALA A 423 -13.39 -14.16 6.22
N GLY A 424 -12.95 -15.27 5.65
CA GLY A 424 -11.54 -15.57 5.42
C GLY A 424 -10.85 -16.25 6.61
N PRO A 425 -9.60 -16.71 6.44
CA PRO A 425 -8.99 -17.66 7.35
C PRO A 425 -8.81 -17.17 8.79
N ALA A 426 -8.66 -15.86 9.00
CA ALA A 426 -8.63 -15.29 10.35
C ALA A 426 -9.94 -15.56 11.13
N ARG A 427 -11.09 -15.66 10.46
CA ARG A 427 -12.39 -15.94 11.11
C ARG A 427 -12.86 -17.38 10.98
N THR A 428 -12.38 -18.13 9.99
CA THR A 428 -12.89 -19.49 9.69
C THR A 428 -11.91 -20.63 10.00
N TYR A 429 -10.63 -20.31 10.25
CA TYR A 429 -9.57 -21.27 10.57
C TYR A 429 -8.89 -20.92 11.91
N MET A 430 -8.47 -19.66 12.11
CA MET A 430 -7.76 -19.27 13.34
C MET A 430 -8.46 -19.67 14.65
N PRO A 431 -9.78 -19.50 14.82
CA PRO A 431 -10.44 -19.88 16.08
C PRO A 431 -10.37 -21.37 16.39
N PHE A 432 -10.18 -22.22 15.37
CA PHE A 432 -9.96 -23.66 15.56
C PHE A 432 -8.49 -23.96 15.85
N ALA A 433 -7.57 -23.24 15.19
CA ALA A 433 -6.14 -23.35 15.47
C ALA A 433 -5.82 -23.00 16.94
N GLU A 434 -6.40 -21.92 17.47
CA GLU A 434 -6.20 -21.47 18.86
C GLU A 434 -6.73 -22.46 19.93
N GLN A 435 -7.55 -23.44 19.53
CA GLN A 435 -8.05 -24.50 20.42
C GLN A 435 -7.10 -25.70 20.49
N LEU A 436 -6.06 -25.76 19.65
CA LEU A 436 -5.10 -26.85 19.63
C LEU A 436 -3.97 -26.58 20.63
N ASP A 437 -3.78 -27.48 21.59
CA ASP A 437 -2.74 -27.35 22.64
C ASP A 437 -1.30 -27.27 22.09
N ASN A 438 -1.10 -27.74 20.86
CA ASN A 438 0.18 -27.76 20.14
C ASN A 438 0.35 -26.63 19.12
N PHE A 439 -0.52 -25.61 19.14
CA PHE A 439 -0.43 -24.43 18.30
C PHE A 439 -0.10 -23.17 19.11
N GLU A 440 0.82 -22.35 18.60
CA GLU A 440 1.15 -21.03 19.16
C GLU A 440 1.11 -19.95 18.07
N LEU A 441 0.50 -18.81 18.39
CA LEU A 441 0.49 -17.61 17.55
C LEU A 441 1.41 -16.54 18.14
N LYS A 442 2.30 -15.99 17.30
CA LYS A 442 3.16 -14.86 17.65
C LYS A 442 2.96 -13.70 16.69
N LEU A 443 2.21 -12.70 17.14
CA LEU A 443 1.94 -11.46 16.39
C LEU A 443 3.09 -10.45 16.52
N GLU A 444 3.02 -9.37 15.73
CA GLU A 444 3.92 -8.23 15.78
C GLU A 444 5.41 -8.61 15.71
N THR A 445 5.71 -9.70 15.01
CA THR A 445 7.04 -10.31 14.92
C THR A 445 7.41 -10.56 13.46
N THR A 446 8.40 -9.84 12.96
CA THR A 446 8.87 -9.98 11.58
C THR A 446 9.94 -11.07 11.49
N VAL A 447 9.78 -12.04 10.60
CA VAL A 447 10.87 -12.97 10.26
C VAL A 447 11.78 -12.30 9.23
N ILE A 448 13.07 -12.19 9.57
CA ILE A 448 14.09 -11.55 8.76
C ILE A 448 14.73 -12.55 7.78
N GLN A 449 15.06 -13.74 8.28
CA GLN A 449 15.74 -14.80 7.53
C GLN A 449 15.42 -16.16 8.15
N VAL A 450 15.50 -17.22 7.34
CA VAL A 450 15.65 -18.58 7.87
C VAL A 450 17.13 -18.82 8.18
N LEU A 451 17.40 -19.52 9.28
CA LEU A 451 18.75 -19.91 9.67
C LEU A 451 19.03 -21.31 9.14
N ARG A 452 20.23 -21.55 8.62
CA ARG A 452 20.57 -22.83 7.99
C ARG A 452 22.04 -23.20 8.13
N ASN A 453 22.30 -24.49 8.01
CA ASN A 453 23.62 -25.08 7.80
C ASN A 453 23.56 -25.89 6.50
N GLY A 454 24.25 -25.44 5.45
CA GLY A 454 24.09 -25.96 4.10
C GLY A 454 22.62 -25.95 3.67
N SER A 455 22.07 -27.13 3.36
CA SER A 455 20.69 -27.33 2.93
C SER A 455 19.68 -27.52 4.07
N THR A 456 20.12 -27.56 5.34
CA THR A 456 19.24 -27.85 6.49
C THR A 456 18.88 -26.57 7.22
N ILE A 457 17.59 -26.25 7.28
CA ILE A 457 17.08 -25.14 8.08
C ILE A 457 17.10 -25.53 9.57
N THR A 458 17.63 -24.65 10.41
CA THR A 458 17.76 -24.86 11.87
C THR A 458 16.80 -24.01 12.68
N GLY A 459 16.24 -22.95 12.08
CA GLY A 459 15.34 -22.02 12.76
C GLY A 459 15.05 -20.78 11.94
N VAL A 460 14.54 -19.74 12.61
CA VAL A 460 14.30 -18.42 12.03
C VAL A 460 14.89 -17.33 12.91
N LEU A 461 15.39 -16.26 12.28
CA LEU A 461 15.71 -15.01 12.96
C LEU A 461 14.52 -14.07 12.83
N THR A 462 14.04 -13.60 13.97
CA THR A 462 12.91 -12.69 14.07
C THR A 462 13.34 -11.32 14.60
N GLN A 463 12.48 -10.33 14.37
CA GLN A 463 12.59 -8.99 14.91
C GLN A 463 11.22 -8.53 15.40
N ALA A 464 11.13 -8.10 16.65
CA ALA A 464 9.93 -7.49 17.22
C ALA A 464 9.83 -6.01 16.83
N THR A 465 8.67 -5.39 17.11
CA THR A 465 8.41 -3.97 16.82
C THR A 465 9.34 -2.99 17.53
N ASP A 466 9.88 -3.36 18.70
CA ASP A 466 10.89 -2.60 19.44
C ASP A 466 12.31 -2.73 18.85
N GLY A 467 12.46 -3.50 17.77
CA GLY A 467 13.72 -3.75 17.07
C GLY A 467 14.55 -4.89 17.65
N SER A 468 14.15 -5.48 18.80
CA SER A 468 14.84 -6.62 19.40
C SER A 468 14.80 -7.84 18.48
N ARG A 469 15.90 -8.60 18.44
CA ARG A 469 16.04 -9.78 17.59
C ARG A 469 16.08 -11.07 18.40
N GLN A 470 15.39 -12.10 17.92
CA GLN A 470 15.36 -13.42 18.53
C GLN A 470 15.59 -14.54 17.51
N ILE A 471 16.30 -15.58 17.93
CA ILE A 471 16.41 -16.84 17.20
C ILE A 471 15.39 -17.81 17.78
N ILE A 472 14.55 -18.38 16.92
CA ILE A 472 13.61 -19.46 17.27
C ILE A 472 14.06 -20.72 16.53
N ASN A 473 14.48 -21.73 17.29
CA ASN A 473 15.02 -22.97 16.74
C ASN A 473 13.92 -23.98 16.43
N LEU A 474 14.19 -24.84 15.46
CA LEU A 474 13.37 -26.01 15.17
C LEU A 474 13.75 -27.19 16.06
N ASN A 475 12.80 -28.10 16.26
CA ASN A 475 13.08 -29.45 16.71
C ASN A 475 13.93 -30.22 15.70
N ALA A 476 14.50 -31.36 16.13
CA ALA A 476 15.17 -32.28 15.23
C ALA A 476 14.19 -32.74 14.13
N LYS A 477 14.58 -32.55 12.85
CA LYS A 477 13.73 -32.77 11.65
C LYS A 477 12.57 -31.78 11.47
N GLY A 478 12.57 -30.68 12.22
CA GLY A 478 11.57 -29.64 12.08
C GLY A 478 11.64 -28.94 10.71
N LYS A 479 10.59 -28.20 10.37
CA LYS A 479 10.42 -27.56 9.06
C LYS A 479 10.01 -26.10 9.21
N VAL A 480 10.39 -25.28 8.24
CA VAL A 480 9.83 -23.94 8.06
C VAL A 480 8.91 -23.92 6.84
N VAL A 481 7.73 -23.32 6.99
CA VAL A 481 6.82 -23.02 5.88
C VAL A 481 6.78 -21.51 5.67
N LEU A 482 7.27 -21.03 4.53
CA LEU A 482 7.20 -19.62 4.17
C LEU A 482 5.84 -19.33 3.52
N ALA A 483 4.98 -18.61 4.23
CA ALA A 483 3.64 -18.21 3.82
C ALA A 483 3.45 -16.68 3.86
N SER A 484 4.55 -15.92 3.68
CA SER A 484 4.58 -14.45 3.83
C SER A 484 4.11 -13.68 2.59
N GLY A 485 3.47 -14.36 1.64
CA GLY A 485 3.01 -13.78 0.38
C GLY A 485 4.10 -13.59 -0.68
N ALA A 486 3.67 -13.26 -1.89
CA ALA A 486 4.53 -13.17 -3.09
C ALA A 486 5.58 -12.04 -3.02
N LEU A 487 5.35 -11.00 -2.22
CA LEU A 487 6.25 -9.85 -2.10
C LEU A 487 7.24 -9.96 -0.93
N SER A 488 6.98 -10.81 0.07
CA SER A 488 7.85 -10.93 1.25
C SER A 488 8.52 -12.31 1.39
N SER A 489 7.92 -13.40 0.90
CA SER A 489 8.60 -14.71 0.92
C SER A 489 9.89 -14.73 0.10
N PRO A 490 9.95 -14.14 -1.13
CA PRO A 490 11.19 -13.98 -1.87
C PRO A 490 12.27 -13.22 -1.08
N ARG A 491 11.88 -12.18 -0.35
CA ARG A 491 12.81 -11.40 0.48
C ARG A 491 13.44 -12.23 1.60
N ILE A 492 12.64 -13.06 2.28
CA ILE A 492 13.16 -13.96 3.32
C ILE A 492 14.16 -14.95 2.69
N LEU A 493 13.87 -15.49 1.50
CA LEU A 493 14.77 -16.38 0.78
C LEU A 493 16.08 -15.67 0.38
N TRP A 494 16.01 -14.46 -0.18
CA TRP A 494 17.19 -13.66 -0.51
C TRP A 494 18.04 -13.37 0.73
N ASN A 495 17.40 -12.95 1.83
CA ASN A 495 18.06 -12.73 3.12
C ASN A 495 18.72 -14.00 3.71
N SER A 496 18.36 -15.17 3.20
CA SER A 496 18.88 -16.47 3.62
C SER A 496 19.88 -17.06 2.62
N GLY A 497 20.34 -16.28 1.64
CA GLY A 497 21.28 -16.73 0.61
C GLY A 497 20.67 -17.69 -0.40
N ILE A 498 19.36 -17.58 -0.68
CA ILE A 498 18.63 -18.39 -1.66
C ILE A 498 18.06 -17.45 -2.72
N GLY A 499 18.67 -17.44 -3.90
CA GLY A 499 18.35 -16.50 -4.97
C GLY A 499 19.48 -16.39 -5.99
N ARG A 500 19.21 -15.70 -7.10
CA ARG A 500 20.23 -15.35 -8.10
C ARG A 500 21.26 -14.38 -7.49
N SER A 501 22.48 -14.42 -8.00
CA SER A 501 23.62 -13.69 -7.41
C SER A 501 23.45 -12.17 -7.42
N ASP A 502 22.74 -11.60 -8.39
CA ASP A 502 22.39 -10.17 -8.44
C ASP A 502 21.53 -9.76 -7.23
N ALA A 503 20.46 -10.50 -6.93
CA ALA A 503 19.61 -10.26 -5.77
C ALA A 503 20.39 -10.43 -4.44
N LEU A 504 21.22 -11.48 -4.34
CA LEU A 504 22.03 -11.72 -3.13
C LEU A 504 23.13 -10.66 -2.95
N ASN A 505 23.72 -10.16 -4.03
CA ASN A 505 24.68 -9.07 -3.96
C ASN A 505 24.04 -7.78 -3.47
N ILE A 506 22.79 -7.48 -3.87
CA ILE A 506 22.03 -6.34 -3.33
C ILE A 506 21.85 -6.47 -1.81
N VAL A 507 21.48 -7.66 -1.32
CA VAL A 507 21.36 -7.89 0.13
C VAL A 507 22.72 -7.69 0.83
N LYS A 508 23.80 -8.26 0.27
CA LYS A 508 25.16 -8.18 0.82
C LYS A 508 25.69 -6.74 0.91
N SER A 509 25.43 -5.91 -0.10
CA SER A 509 25.86 -4.51 -0.13
C SER A 509 24.88 -3.55 0.55
N GLY A 510 23.70 -4.04 0.94
CA GLY A 510 22.63 -3.24 1.52
C GLY A 510 22.91 -2.81 2.96
N THR A 511 22.07 -1.91 3.46
CA THR A 511 22.16 -1.33 4.82
C THR A 511 21.17 -1.96 5.80
N SER A 512 20.51 -3.07 5.43
CA SER A 512 19.48 -3.74 6.25
C SER A 512 20.04 -4.45 7.49
N GLY A 513 21.35 -4.60 7.59
CA GLY A 513 21.99 -5.35 8.68
C GLY A 513 21.62 -6.84 8.68
N VAL A 514 21.35 -7.38 7.50
CA VAL A 514 21.18 -8.82 7.25
C VAL A 514 22.55 -9.43 6.94
N THR A 515 22.86 -10.55 7.59
CA THR A 515 24.10 -11.29 7.34
C THR A 515 23.77 -12.53 6.54
N LEU A 516 24.18 -12.55 5.27
CA LEU A 516 24.05 -13.72 4.42
C LEU A 516 24.98 -14.86 4.89
N PRO A 517 24.63 -16.13 4.62
CA PRO A 517 25.58 -17.23 4.67
C PRO A 517 26.77 -17.00 3.75
N ASP A 518 27.86 -17.73 3.98
CA ASP A 518 29.03 -17.71 3.10
C ASP A 518 28.62 -17.95 1.65
N SER A 519 29.26 -17.25 0.70
CA SER A 519 28.87 -17.31 -0.70
C SER A 519 29.01 -18.71 -1.32
N SER A 520 29.84 -19.58 -0.74
CA SER A 520 29.94 -20.98 -1.11
C SER A 520 28.69 -21.80 -0.75
N GLU A 521 27.86 -21.30 0.16
CA GLU A 521 26.59 -21.93 0.55
C GLU A 521 25.37 -21.30 -0.12
N TRP A 522 25.54 -20.32 -1.01
CA TRP A 522 24.41 -19.72 -1.71
C TRP A 522 23.72 -20.74 -2.61
N ILE A 523 22.38 -20.71 -2.60
CA ILE A 523 21.55 -21.59 -3.41
C ILE A 523 20.98 -20.79 -4.58
N ASP A 524 21.43 -21.11 -5.79
CA ASP A 524 21.04 -20.41 -7.01
C ASP A 524 19.67 -20.86 -7.53
N LEU A 525 18.64 -20.10 -7.18
CA LEU A 525 17.25 -20.30 -7.62
C LEU A 525 16.67 -19.00 -8.17
N PRO A 526 15.74 -19.06 -9.15
CA PRO A 526 15.12 -17.88 -9.77
C PRO A 526 14.05 -17.25 -8.86
N VAL A 527 14.38 -17.01 -7.59
CA VAL A 527 13.48 -16.43 -6.59
C VAL A 527 13.10 -15.00 -6.99
N GLY A 528 11.80 -14.73 -7.12
CA GLY A 528 11.24 -13.45 -7.56
C GLY A 528 11.06 -13.33 -9.08
N HIS A 529 11.55 -14.30 -9.87
CA HIS A 529 11.23 -14.37 -11.30
C HIS A 529 9.80 -14.91 -11.51
N ASN A 530 9.29 -14.74 -12.73
CA ASN A 530 7.94 -15.18 -13.12
C ASN A 530 6.84 -14.54 -12.25
N LEU A 531 7.08 -13.32 -11.77
CA LEU A 531 6.05 -12.49 -11.15
C LEU A 531 4.92 -12.27 -12.16
N LYS A 532 3.70 -12.54 -11.72
CA LYS A 532 2.48 -12.39 -12.52
C LYS A 532 1.43 -11.70 -11.67
N ASP A 533 0.62 -10.90 -12.34
CA ASP A 533 -0.59 -10.31 -11.79
C ASP A 533 -1.63 -10.20 -12.91
N HIS A 534 -2.89 -9.97 -12.55
CA HIS A 534 -3.93 -9.68 -13.53
C HIS A 534 -3.67 -8.32 -14.19
N ALA A 535 -3.70 -8.29 -15.52
CA ALA A 535 -3.70 -7.03 -16.25
C ALA A 535 -5.11 -6.44 -16.21
N GLN A 536 -5.30 -5.39 -15.42
CA GLN A 536 -6.60 -4.73 -15.24
C GLN A 536 -6.75 -3.53 -16.18
N VAL A 537 -7.92 -3.38 -16.80
CA VAL A 537 -8.24 -2.21 -17.62
C VAL A 537 -9.60 -1.66 -17.18
N PRO A 538 -9.64 -0.67 -16.29
CA PRO A 538 -10.90 -0.10 -15.84
C PRO A 538 -11.58 0.75 -16.91
N LEU A 539 -12.86 0.45 -17.15
CA LEU A 539 -13.73 1.17 -18.05
C LEU A 539 -14.69 2.03 -17.24
N GLN A 540 -14.74 3.32 -17.55
CA GLN A 540 -15.62 4.27 -16.87
C GLN A 540 -16.83 4.58 -17.74
N PHE A 541 -18.01 4.59 -17.12
CA PHE A 541 -19.28 4.81 -17.82
C PHE A 541 -20.10 5.88 -17.10
N THR A 542 -20.78 6.71 -17.89
CA THR A 542 -21.72 7.70 -17.39
C THR A 542 -23.14 7.16 -17.54
N THR A 543 -23.91 7.18 -16.45
CA THR A 543 -25.32 6.78 -16.44
C THR A 543 -26.24 7.98 -16.26
N SER A 544 -27.47 7.88 -16.79
CA SER A 544 -28.55 8.84 -16.53
C SER A 544 -29.76 8.05 -16.03
N PRO A 545 -30.27 8.32 -14.80
CA PRO A 545 -29.86 9.37 -13.86
C PRO A 545 -28.51 9.11 -13.18
N ALA A 546 -27.93 10.16 -12.57
CA ALA A 546 -26.66 10.07 -11.85
C ALA A 546 -26.72 9.04 -10.71
N TYR A 547 -25.67 8.22 -10.61
CA TYR A 547 -25.52 7.23 -9.55
C TYR A 547 -25.38 7.94 -8.20
N LYS A 548 -26.01 7.42 -7.14
CA LYS A 548 -25.79 7.90 -5.78
C LYS A 548 -25.13 6.81 -4.95
N ALA A 549 -23.85 6.94 -4.65
CA ALA A 549 -23.13 6.01 -3.79
C ALA A 549 -23.33 6.37 -2.31
N PHE A 550 -23.14 5.38 -1.44
CA PHE A 550 -23.07 5.60 0.00
C PHE A 550 -21.72 6.21 0.39
N ASP A 551 -21.71 7.03 1.45
CA ASP A 551 -20.46 7.41 2.11
C ASP A 551 -19.94 6.21 2.91
N TYR A 552 -19.23 5.33 2.22
CA TYR A 552 -18.65 4.14 2.81
C TYR A 552 -17.55 4.47 3.83
N THR A 553 -16.86 5.60 3.69
CA THR A 553 -15.78 5.98 4.63
C THR A 553 -16.33 6.48 5.96
N GLY A 554 -17.44 7.23 5.93
CA GLY A 554 -18.14 7.71 7.12
C GLY A 554 -18.66 6.59 8.05
N LEU A 555 -18.88 5.38 7.52
CA LEU A 555 -19.33 4.22 8.29
C LEU A 555 -18.38 3.82 9.43
N ALA A 556 -17.09 4.15 9.33
CA ALA A 556 -16.12 3.82 10.38
C ALA A 556 -16.40 4.59 11.68
N THR A 557 -17.00 5.77 11.59
CA THR A 557 -17.24 6.66 12.74
C THR A 557 -18.72 6.89 13.04
N SER A 558 -19.57 6.80 12.02
CA SER A 558 -21.01 7.06 12.11
C SER A 558 -21.79 5.96 11.36
N PRO A 559 -22.42 5.01 12.08
CA PRO A 559 -23.20 3.96 11.44
C PRO A 559 -24.47 4.57 10.81
N LEU A 560 -24.91 4.02 9.68
CA LEU A 560 -26.12 4.49 9.00
C LEU A 560 -27.37 4.12 9.79
N ASN A 561 -28.16 5.11 10.17
CA ASN A 561 -29.49 4.91 10.78
C ASN A 561 -30.60 4.80 9.72
N GLU A 562 -30.43 5.43 8.54
CA GLU A 562 -31.29 5.33 7.35
C GLU A 562 -30.45 5.55 6.07
N CYS A 563 -30.87 4.99 4.93
CA CYS A 563 -30.16 5.08 3.65
C CYS A 563 -30.19 6.51 3.06
N THR A 564 -29.13 7.30 3.25
CA THR A 564 -28.95 8.58 2.56
C THR A 564 -27.78 8.50 1.58
N CYS A 565 -28.10 8.50 0.27
CA CYS A 565 -27.12 8.39 -0.80
C CYS A 565 -26.71 9.79 -1.35
N GLY A 566 -25.42 9.98 -1.70
CA GLY A 566 -24.87 11.17 -2.37
C GLY A 566 -24.34 10.85 -3.79
N PRO A 567 -24.24 11.81 -4.73
CA PRO A 567 -23.93 11.50 -6.15
C PRO A 567 -22.47 11.06 -6.39
N GLN A 568 -22.24 10.03 -7.22
CA GLN A 568 -20.92 9.58 -7.73
C GLN A 568 -20.99 9.02 -9.18
N SER A 569 -19.83 8.72 -9.79
CA SER A 569 -19.68 8.17 -11.15
C SER A 569 -19.27 6.69 -11.10
N MET A 570 -19.75 5.84 -12.03
CA MET A 570 -19.47 4.40 -12.04
C MET A 570 -18.14 4.06 -12.75
N VAL A 571 -17.23 3.36 -12.07
CA VAL A 571 -16.03 2.75 -12.68
C VAL A 571 -16.20 1.23 -12.63
N LEU A 572 -16.23 0.57 -13.79
CA LEU A 572 -16.20 -0.88 -13.91
C LEU A 572 -14.74 -1.30 -14.15
N THR A 573 -14.12 -2.02 -13.22
CA THR A 573 -12.83 -2.66 -13.51
C THR A 573 -13.10 -3.99 -14.21
N VAL A 574 -12.73 -4.08 -15.49
CA VAL A 574 -12.74 -5.35 -16.26
C VAL A 574 -11.40 -6.04 -16.11
#